data_AF-A0A412L9G1-F1
#
_entry.id   AF-A0A412L9G1-F1
#
_cell.length_a   1.000
_cell.length_b   1.000
_cell.length_c   1.000
_cell.angle_alpha   90.00
_cell.angle_beta   90.00
_cell.angle_gamma   90.00
#
_symmetry.space_group_name_H-M   'P 1'
#
loop_
_entity.id
_entity.type
_entity.pdbx_description
1 polymer ?
#
loop_
_entity_poly.entity_id
_entity_poly.type
_entity_poly.pdbx_seq_one_letter_code
_entity_poly.pdbx_strand_id
1 'polypeptide(L)'
;MRKNGEEPLSYPIGKTFPTDPKTAGIVAEFYEGITPKYACRSLRSMRFCKNVLTAPCPVKRALIDIGMRISGQYESLQGHLLRPKDNPKCSESIIGLEKRLEGAVPVALGLIRDFESSVEVGTELSDRFDRNFE
;
A
#
# COMPACT_ATOMS: atom_id res chain seq x y z
N MET A 1 4.17 -6.32 -8.27
CA MET A 1 4.47 -5.50 -9.46
C MET A 1 4.94 -6.36 -10.62
N ARG A 2 6.24 -6.68 -10.79
CA ARG A 2 6.71 -7.45 -11.97
C ARG A 2 6.03 -8.82 -12.11
N LYS A 3 5.87 -9.56 -11.01
CA LYS A 3 5.11 -10.84 -10.98
C LYS A 3 3.64 -10.70 -11.42
N ASN A 4 3.07 -9.49 -11.33
CA ASN A 4 1.69 -9.16 -11.73
C ASN A 4 1.62 -8.53 -13.13
N GLY A 5 2.73 -8.50 -13.89
CA GLY A 5 2.79 -7.86 -15.21
C GLY A 5 2.86 -6.32 -15.17
N GLU A 6 3.11 -5.72 -14.02
CA GLU A 6 3.18 -4.26 -13.85
C GLU A 6 4.61 -3.74 -13.96
N GLU A 7 4.79 -2.58 -14.61
CA GLU A 7 6.06 -1.88 -14.68
C GLU A 7 6.25 -0.98 -13.44
N PRO A 8 7.25 -1.25 -12.56
CA PRO A 8 7.36 -0.57 -11.28
C PRO A 8 7.55 0.95 -11.37
N LEU A 9 8.37 1.45 -12.31
CA LEU A 9 8.77 2.87 -12.33
C LEU A 9 7.66 3.82 -12.79
N SER A 10 6.70 3.30 -13.56
CA SER A 10 5.52 4.00 -14.06
C SER A 10 4.24 3.63 -13.31
N TYR A 11 4.31 2.66 -12.39
CA TYR A 11 3.13 2.24 -11.65
C TYR A 11 2.51 3.41 -10.88
N PRO A 12 1.19 3.65 -11.03
CA PRO A 12 0.55 4.85 -10.51
C PRO A 12 0.23 4.71 -9.02
N ILE A 13 1.26 4.64 -8.16
CA ILE A 13 1.12 4.48 -6.69
C ILE A 13 0.15 5.52 -6.11
N GLY A 14 0.17 6.77 -6.58
CA GLY A 14 -0.75 7.78 -6.05
C GLY A 14 -2.24 7.44 -6.24
N LYS A 15 -2.61 6.60 -7.23
CA LYS A 15 -4.00 6.17 -7.43
C LYS A 15 -4.49 5.20 -6.35
N THR A 16 -3.60 4.58 -5.57
CA THR A 16 -3.99 3.69 -4.47
C THR A 16 -4.47 4.47 -3.24
N PHE A 17 -4.27 5.78 -3.21
CA PHE A 17 -4.74 6.63 -2.10
C PHE A 17 -6.18 7.09 -2.40
N PRO A 18 -7.18 6.65 -1.61
CA PRO A 18 -8.56 7.08 -1.79
C PRO A 18 -8.67 8.57 -1.49
N THR A 19 -9.38 9.33 -2.31
CA THR A 19 -9.54 10.78 -2.15
C THR A 19 -11.00 11.22 -2.04
N ASP A 20 -11.92 10.26 -2.00
CA ASP A 20 -13.33 10.50 -1.83
C ASP A 20 -13.66 10.84 -0.36
N PRO A 21 -14.71 11.65 -0.11
CA PRO A 21 -15.06 12.05 1.25
C PRO A 21 -15.51 10.90 2.15
N LYS A 22 -16.12 9.84 1.57
CA LYS A 22 -16.68 8.72 2.35
C LYS A 22 -15.55 7.92 2.99
N THR A 23 -14.59 7.47 2.20
CA THR A 23 -13.41 6.76 2.71
C THR A 23 -12.57 7.65 3.62
N ALA A 24 -12.44 8.94 3.32
CA ALA A 24 -11.75 9.87 4.22
C ALA A 24 -12.45 10.03 5.59
N GLY A 25 -13.78 9.97 5.62
CA GLY A 25 -14.56 9.96 6.87
C GLY A 25 -14.25 8.72 7.70
N ILE A 26 -14.30 7.54 7.08
CA ILE A 26 -13.95 6.26 7.74
C ILE A 26 -12.51 6.30 8.27
N VAL A 27 -11.56 6.79 7.47
CA VAL A 27 -10.15 6.91 7.90
C VAL A 27 -10.02 7.83 9.10
N ALA A 28 -10.78 8.92 9.18
CA ALA A 28 -10.71 9.86 10.30
C ALA A 28 -11.12 9.22 11.64
N GLU A 29 -12.05 8.25 11.62
CA GLU A 29 -12.51 7.54 12.84
C GLU A 29 -11.40 6.73 13.51
N PHE A 30 -10.35 6.35 12.78
CA PHE A 30 -9.20 5.62 13.34
C PHE A 30 -8.18 6.53 14.06
N TYR A 31 -8.28 7.85 13.92
CA TYR A 31 -7.28 8.79 14.46
C TYR A 31 -7.93 9.85 15.34
N GLU A 32 -7.59 9.84 16.62
CA GLU A 32 -8.08 10.82 17.59
C GLU A 32 -7.71 12.26 17.16
N GLY A 33 -8.69 13.16 17.23
CA GLY A 33 -8.51 14.58 16.87
C GLY A 33 -8.46 14.87 15.36
N ILE A 34 -8.59 13.87 14.49
CA ILE A 34 -8.61 14.08 13.04
C ILE A 34 -10.06 14.23 12.54
N THR A 35 -10.36 15.35 11.89
CA THR A 35 -11.66 15.54 11.24
C THR A 35 -11.67 14.91 9.84
N PRO A 36 -12.84 14.50 9.32
CA PRO A 36 -12.97 14.02 7.94
C PRO A 36 -12.40 14.98 6.89
N LYS A 37 -12.51 16.30 7.13
CA LYS A 37 -11.93 17.34 6.27
C LYS A 37 -10.39 17.28 6.25
N TYR A 38 -9.77 17.11 7.41
CA TYR A 38 -8.31 16.97 7.51
C TYR A 38 -7.82 15.65 6.90
N ALA A 39 -8.52 14.55 7.15
CA ALA A 39 -8.21 13.26 6.52
C ALA A 39 -8.28 13.35 4.99
N CYS A 40 -9.35 13.92 4.44
CA CYS A 40 -9.52 14.08 3.00
C CYS A 40 -8.41 14.95 2.37
N ARG A 41 -8.06 16.07 3.02
CA ARG A 41 -6.94 16.92 2.58
C ARG A 41 -5.62 16.16 2.60
N SER A 42 -5.36 15.40 3.65
CA SER A 42 -4.11 14.63 3.80
C SER A 42 -3.97 13.54 2.75
N LEU A 43 -5.05 12.81 2.46
CA LEU A 43 -5.08 11.79 1.42
C LEU A 43 -4.85 12.38 0.02
N ARG A 44 -5.44 13.54 -0.28
CA ARG A 44 -5.18 14.27 -1.54
C ARG A 44 -3.74 14.73 -1.65
N SER A 45 -3.18 15.28 -0.57
CA SER A 45 -1.77 15.67 -0.52
C SER A 45 -0.85 14.46 -0.72
N MET A 46 -1.14 13.32 -0.08
CA MET A 46 -0.36 12.09 -0.24
C MET A 46 -0.40 11.57 -1.68
N ARG A 47 -1.59 11.57 -2.30
CA ARG A 47 -1.75 11.23 -3.73
C ARG A 47 -0.91 12.13 -4.62
N PHE A 48 -0.95 13.44 -4.37
CA PHE A 48 -0.14 14.40 -5.11
C PHE A 48 1.36 14.10 -4.95
N CYS A 49 1.85 13.98 -3.71
CA CYS A 49 3.25 13.67 -3.43
C CYS A 49 3.70 12.37 -4.11
N LYS A 50 2.90 11.30 -4.04
CA LYS A 50 3.22 10.02 -4.67
C LYS A 50 3.24 10.11 -6.19
N ASN A 51 2.33 10.85 -6.82
CA ASN A 51 2.37 11.09 -8.27
C ASN A 51 3.60 11.89 -8.72
N VAL A 52 4.05 12.85 -7.90
CA VAL A 52 5.31 13.58 -8.17
C VAL A 52 6.50 12.62 -8.14
N LEU A 53 6.55 11.74 -7.13
CA LEU A 53 7.62 10.77 -6.94
C LEU A 53 7.58 9.57 -7.90
N THR A 54 6.44 9.29 -8.54
CA THR A 54 6.38 8.38 -9.69
C THR A 54 7.10 9.04 -10.87
N ALA A 55 8.36 8.67 -11.08
CA ALA A 55 9.24 9.26 -12.07
C ALA A 55 9.77 8.18 -13.03
N PRO A 56 9.00 7.77 -14.06
CA PRO A 56 9.46 6.77 -15.02
C PRO A 56 10.62 7.28 -15.86
N CYS A 57 10.58 8.58 -16.24
CA CYS A 57 11.63 9.22 -17.03
C CYS A 57 12.91 9.43 -16.19
N PRO A 58 14.10 9.03 -16.70
CA PRO A 58 15.38 9.21 -15.99
C PRO A 58 15.66 10.66 -15.62
N VAL A 59 15.33 11.61 -16.49
CA VAL A 59 15.54 13.06 -16.26
C VAL A 59 14.74 13.56 -15.06
N LYS A 60 13.43 13.25 -15.00
CA LYS A 60 12.57 13.60 -13.86
C LYS A 60 13.12 13.01 -12.56
N ARG A 61 13.56 11.75 -12.60
CA ARG A 61 14.13 11.07 -11.43
C ARG A 61 15.41 11.74 -10.94
N ALA A 62 16.31 12.11 -11.85
CA ALA A 62 17.55 12.80 -11.52
C ALA A 62 17.27 14.19 -10.89
N LEU A 63 16.34 14.95 -11.46
CA LEU A 63 15.94 16.26 -10.89
C LEU A 63 15.38 16.12 -9.47
N ILE A 64 14.53 15.12 -9.22
CA ILE A 64 13.99 14.84 -7.89
C ILE A 64 15.11 14.44 -6.92
N ASP A 65 16.03 13.56 -7.33
CA ASP A 65 17.17 13.12 -6.51
C ASP A 65 18.05 14.31 -6.10
N ILE A 66 18.38 15.19 -7.05
CA ILE A 66 19.14 16.41 -6.81
C ILE A 66 18.39 17.34 -5.85
N GLY A 67 17.09 17.56 -6.06
CA GLY A 67 16.26 18.36 -5.16
C GLY A 67 16.23 17.81 -3.72
N MET A 68 16.16 16.48 -3.56
CA MET A 68 16.24 15.84 -2.25
C MET A 68 17.60 16.06 -1.57
N ARG A 69 18.70 16.03 -2.32
CA ARG A 69 20.05 16.32 -1.79
C ARG A 69 20.21 17.77 -1.38
N ILE A 70 19.82 18.71 -2.22
CA ILE A 70 19.94 20.16 -1.96
C ILE A 70 19.11 20.58 -0.74
N SER A 71 17.92 20.00 -0.57
CA SER A 71 17.06 20.25 0.59
C SER A 71 17.53 19.57 1.88
N GLY A 72 18.59 18.75 1.83
CA GLY A 72 19.06 17.97 2.99
C GLY A 72 18.13 16.83 3.41
N GLN A 73 17.10 16.51 2.60
CA GLN A 73 16.08 15.51 2.92
C GLN A 73 16.34 14.15 2.24
N TYR A 74 17.54 13.95 1.70
CA TYR A 74 17.89 12.75 0.94
C TYR A 74 17.68 11.46 1.75
N GLU A 75 18.21 11.38 2.96
CA GLU A 75 18.10 10.17 3.80
C GLU A 75 16.65 9.83 4.15
N SER A 76 15.82 10.84 4.36
CA SER A 76 14.39 10.69 4.67
C SER A 76 13.57 10.26 3.45
N LEU A 77 13.86 10.82 2.27
CA LEU A 77 13.00 10.69 1.10
C LEU A 77 13.48 9.70 0.04
N GLN A 78 14.75 9.27 0.07
CA GLN A 78 15.33 8.39 -0.95
C GLN A 78 14.55 7.08 -1.15
N GLY A 79 13.95 6.56 -0.09
CA GLY A 79 13.14 5.33 -0.13
C GLY A 79 11.78 5.50 -0.80
N HIS A 80 11.30 6.74 -0.97
CA HIS A 80 10.02 7.02 -1.63
C HIS A 80 10.15 7.10 -3.16
N LEU A 81 11.36 7.34 -3.68
CA LEU A 81 11.64 7.39 -5.11
C LEU A 81 12.05 6.00 -5.61
N LEU A 82 11.22 5.38 -6.45
CA LEU A 82 11.52 4.07 -7.01
C LEU A 82 12.80 4.10 -7.86
N ARG A 83 13.65 3.08 -7.65
CA ARG A 83 14.92 2.90 -8.36
C ARG A 83 14.79 1.80 -9.41
N PRO A 84 15.48 1.92 -10.56
CA PRO A 84 15.51 0.84 -11.56
C PRO A 84 16.14 -0.45 -11.05
N LYS A 85 17.15 -0.32 -10.18
CA LYS A 85 17.85 -1.43 -9.55
C LYS A 85 17.21 -1.75 -8.22
N ASP A 86 16.94 -3.03 -8.01
CA ASP A 86 16.39 -3.54 -6.76
C ASP A 86 17.36 -3.34 -5.60
N ASN A 87 16.81 -3.12 -4.40
CA ASN A 87 17.62 -2.98 -3.19
C ASN A 87 17.98 -4.38 -2.65
N PRO A 88 19.26 -4.79 -2.65
CA PRO A 88 19.65 -6.12 -2.19
C PRO A 88 19.35 -6.35 -0.70
N LYS A 89 19.26 -5.28 0.11
CA LYS A 89 18.89 -5.36 1.53
C LYS A 89 17.46 -5.88 1.74
N CYS A 90 16.61 -5.82 0.73
CA CYS A 90 15.22 -6.30 0.82
C CYS A 90 15.07 -7.79 0.47
N SER A 91 16.14 -8.48 0.04
CA SER A 91 16.03 -9.86 -0.48
C SER A 91 15.45 -10.83 0.54
N GLU A 92 15.93 -10.80 1.79
CA GLU A 92 15.46 -11.69 2.84
C GLU A 92 13.99 -11.41 3.19
N SER A 93 13.62 -10.14 3.34
CA SER A 93 12.24 -9.75 3.62
C SER A 93 11.29 -10.15 2.49
N ILE A 94 11.71 -10.05 1.23
CA ILE A 94 10.92 -10.51 0.08
C ILE A 94 10.65 -12.01 0.17
N ILE A 95 11.66 -12.84 0.43
CA ILE A 95 11.48 -14.29 0.57
C ILE A 95 10.51 -14.62 1.72
N GLY A 96 10.66 -13.93 2.86
CA GLY A 96 9.76 -14.10 4.01
C GLY A 96 8.30 -13.72 3.69
N LEU A 97 8.09 -12.62 2.96
CA LEU A 97 6.76 -12.18 2.52
C LEU A 97 6.15 -13.17 1.51
N GLU A 98 6.94 -13.70 0.58
CA GLU A 98 6.48 -14.68 -0.41
C GLU A 98 6.03 -15.97 0.26
N LYS A 99 6.83 -16.51 1.19
CA LYS A 99 6.45 -17.70 1.97
C LYS A 99 5.15 -17.51 2.76
N ARG A 100 4.96 -16.31 3.35
CA ARG A 100 3.72 -15.98 4.09
C ARG A 100 2.53 -15.85 3.14
N LEU A 101 2.71 -15.25 1.97
CA LEU A 101 1.68 -15.14 0.96
C LEU A 101 1.24 -16.53 0.47
N GLU A 102 2.19 -17.42 0.15
CA GLU A 102 1.91 -18.80 -0.24
C GLU A 102 1.17 -19.57 0.87
N GLY A 103 1.63 -19.43 2.12
CA GLY A 103 0.97 -20.03 3.29
C GLY A 103 -0.43 -19.49 3.57
N ALA A 104 -0.75 -18.27 3.10
CA ALA A 104 -2.08 -17.68 3.25
C ALA A 104 -3.10 -18.23 2.25
N VAL A 105 -2.66 -18.85 1.14
CA VAL A 105 -3.56 -19.42 0.11
C VAL A 105 -4.51 -20.49 0.69
N PRO A 106 -4.03 -21.57 1.35
CA PRO A 106 -4.93 -22.58 1.91
C PRO A 106 -5.84 -22.03 3.00
N VAL A 107 -5.35 -21.05 3.76
CA VAL A 107 -6.14 -20.35 4.77
C VAL A 107 -7.30 -19.58 4.13
N ALA A 108 -7.03 -18.82 3.07
CA ALA A 108 -8.06 -18.09 2.33
C ALA A 108 -9.10 -19.04 1.71
N LEU A 109 -8.66 -20.17 1.14
CA LEU A 109 -9.56 -21.20 0.62
C LEU A 109 -10.48 -21.79 1.71
N GLY A 110 -9.96 -22.02 2.92
CA GLY A 110 -10.76 -22.45 4.06
C GLY A 110 -11.85 -21.43 4.40
N LEU A 111 -11.47 -20.15 4.55
CA LEU A 111 -12.41 -19.09 4.89
C LEU A 111 -13.49 -18.88 3.84
N ILE A 112 -13.17 -19.02 2.55
CA ILE A 112 -14.16 -18.93 1.47
C ILE A 112 -15.18 -20.06 1.59
N ARG A 113 -14.74 -21.29 1.86
CA ARG A 113 -15.64 -22.45 2.03
C ARG A 113 -16.50 -22.37 3.28
N ASP A 114 -15.92 -21.89 4.39
CA ASP A 114 -16.66 -21.68 5.64
C ASP A 114 -17.75 -20.62 5.44
N PHE A 115 -17.43 -19.56 4.68
CA PHE A 115 -18.41 -18.55 4.30
C PHE A 115 -19.53 -19.09 3.40
N GLU A 116 -19.19 -19.84 2.35
CA GLU A 116 -20.20 -20.51 1.50
C GLU A 116 -21.12 -21.43 2.34
N SER A 117 -20.54 -22.24 3.22
CA SER A 117 -21.30 -23.17 4.07
C SER A 117 -22.26 -22.45 5.01
N SER A 118 -21.81 -21.32 5.58
CA SER A 118 -22.64 -20.47 6.43
C SER A 118 -23.82 -19.86 5.66
N VAL A 119 -23.59 -19.42 4.42
CA VAL A 119 -24.64 -18.86 3.56
C VAL A 119 -25.62 -19.92 3.08
N GLU A 120 -25.17 -21.11 2.70
CA GLU A 120 -26.02 -22.15 2.12
C GLU A 120 -26.75 -23.01 3.15
N VAL A 121 -26.06 -23.40 4.22
CA VAL A 121 -26.52 -24.41 5.19
C VAL A 121 -26.74 -23.81 6.58
N GLY A 122 -26.35 -22.54 6.81
CA GLY A 122 -26.50 -21.87 8.10
C GLY A 122 -25.49 -22.34 9.15
N THR A 123 -24.34 -22.86 8.74
CA THR A 123 -23.26 -23.19 9.68
C THR A 123 -22.68 -21.94 10.31
N GLU A 124 -22.15 -22.09 11.52
CA GLU A 124 -21.45 -21.01 12.21
C GLU A 124 -20.17 -20.62 11.44
N LEU A 125 -19.89 -19.31 11.40
CA LEU A 125 -18.74 -18.78 10.69
C LEU A 125 -17.48 -18.95 11.54
N SER A 126 -16.32 -19.21 10.94
CA SER A 126 -15.09 -19.41 11.72
C SER A 126 -14.70 -18.13 12.49
N ASP A 127 -14.23 -18.27 13.74
CA ASP A 127 -13.73 -17.17 14.60
C ASP A 127 -12.68 -16.27 13.95
N ARG A 128 -12.02 -16.72 12.88
CA ARG A 128 -11.10 -15.87 12.11
C ARG A 128 -11.78 -14.64 11.51
N PHE A 129 -13.08 -14.67 11.28
CA PHE A 129 -13.84 -13.51 10.80
C PHE A 129 -14.01 -12.43 11.87
N ASP A 130 -13.85 -12.77 13.16
CA ASP A 130 -13.90 -11.82 14.28
C ASP A 130 -12.55 -11.14 14.56
N ARG A 131 -11.48 -11.53 13.84
CA ARG A 131 -10.17 -10.91 14.00
C ARG A 131 -10.21 -9.49 13.47
N ASN A 132 -9.93 -8.54 14.35
CA ASN A 132 -9.67 -7.15 14.01
C ASN A 132 -8.15 -6.92 13.87
N PHE A 133 -7.69 -5.67 13.96
CA PHE A 133 -6.27 -5.32 13.82
C PHE A 133 -5.42 -5.63 15.07
N GLU A 134 -5.92 -6.42 16.03
CA GLU A 134 -5.22 -6.88 17.24
C GLU A 134 -4.29 -8.09 17.00
#